data_AF-A0A940VDJ3-F1
#
_entry.id   AF-A0A940VDJ3-F1
#
_cell.length_a   1.000
_cell.length_b   1.000
_cell.length_c   1.000
_cell.angle_alpha   90.00
_cell.angle_beta   90.00
_cell.angle_gamma   90.00
#
_symmetry.space_group_name_H-M   'P 1'
#
loop_
_entity.id
_entity.type
_entity.pdbx_description
1 polymer ?
#
loop_
_entity_poly.entity_id
_entity_poly.type
_entity_poly.pdbx_seq_one_letter_code
_entity_poly.pdbx_strand_id
1 'polypeptide(L)'
;MHLVAVILPKFAVSAIVGKIKANTSREIRQQFPWVKQLYGRSEFWPDGFFSCTVGIDEAVIKRYVEFQEKVDKGRLKLQLDFGF
;
A
#
# COMPACT_ATOMS: atom_id res chain seq x y z
N MET A 1 -7.27 -12.47 0.22
CA MET A 1 -7.03 -11.36 -0.74
C MET A 1 -5.53 -11.30 -0.98
N HIS A 2 -5.09 -11.19 -2.24
CA HIS A 2 -3.70 -10.97 -2.59
C HIS A 2 -3.60 -9.62 -3.31
N LEU A 3 -2.58 -8.84 -2.97
CA LEU A 3 -2.36 -7.49 -3.47
C LEU A 3 -0.90 -7.36 -3.91
N VAL A 4 -0.67 -6.76 -5.07
CA VAL A 4 0.64 -6.23 -5.47
C VAL A 4 0.54 -4.71 -5.37
N ALA A 5 1.42 -4.10 -4.60
CA ALA A 5 1.38 -2.67 -4.32
C ALA A 5 2.78 -2.07 -4.34
N VAL A 6 2.91 -0.90 -4.95
CA VAL A 6 4.12 -0.08 -4.85
C VAL A 6 3.99 0.80 -3.62
N ILE A 7 4.86 0.59 -2.64
CA ILE A 7 4.89 1.34 -1.38
C ILE A 7 6.16 2.19 -1.36
N LEU A 8 6.01 3.49 -1.13
CA LEU A 8 7.17 4.36 -0.96
C LEU A 8 7.96 3.92 0.29
N PRO A 9 9.30 3.90 0.22
CA PRO A 9 10.15 3.37 1.29
C PRO A 9 10.05 4.15 2.60
N LYS A 10 9.56 5.40 2.54
CA LYS A 10 9.29 6.21 3.74
C LYS A 10 8.15 5.69 4.60
N PHE A 11 7.31 4.80 4.08
CA PHE A 11 6.17 4.23 4.80
C PHE A 11 6.45 2.77 5.15
N ALA A 12 6.18 2.40 6.40
CA ALA A 12 6.18 1.00 6.79
C ALA A 12 5.06 0.24 6.06
N VAL A 13 5.38 -0.97 5.57
CA VAL A 13 4.40 -1.85 4.89
C VAL A 13 3.19 -2.09 5.77
N SER A 14 3.39 -2.36 7.06
CA SER A 14 2.32 -2.55 8.05
C SER A 14 1.38 -1.35 8.17
N ALA A 15 1.90 -0.13 8.10
CA ALA A 15 1.09 1.09 8.16
C ALA A 15 0.18 1.24 6.94
N ILE A 16 0.68 0.89 5.75
CA ILE A 16 -0.11 0.92 4.52
C ILE A 16 -1.17 -0.19 4.53
N VAL A 17 -0.78 -1.42 4.88
CA VAL A 17 -1.71 -2.55 4.97
C VAL A 17 -2.80 -2.29 6.02
N GLY A 18 -2.44 -1.72 7.17
CA GLY A 18 -3.40 -1.31 8.21
C GLY A 18 -4.43 -0.31 7.69
N LYS A 19 -3.99 0.72 6.95
CA LYS A 19 -4.90 1.69 6.30
C LYS A 19 -5.81 1.03 5.28
N ILE A 20 -5.28 0.14 4.44
CA ILE A 20 -6.07 -0.60 3.45
C ILE A 20 -7.14 -1.44 4.15
N LYS A 21 -6.76 -2.23 5.16
CA LYS A 21 -7.69 -3.07 5.92
C LYS A 21 -8.76 -2.23 6.62
N ALA A 22 -8.37 -1.14 7.28
CA ALA A 22 -9.31 -0.26 7.99
C ALA A 22 -10.31 0.41 7.03
N ASN A 23 -9.82 1.02 5.94
CA ASN A 23 -10.67 1.71 4.99
C ASN A 23 -11.60 0.74 4.28
N THR A 24 -11.09 -0.38 3.75
CA THR A 24 -11.92 -1.36 3.06
C THR A 24 -12.95 -2.01 3.98
N SER A 25 -12.58 -2.33 5.24
CA SER A 25 -13.54 -2.80 6.25
C SER A 25 -14.68 -1.81 6.46
N ARG A 26 -14.38 -0.51 6.53
CA ARG A 26 -15.38 0.55 6.66
C ARG A 26 -16.28 0.63 5.42
N GLU A 27 -15.68 0.73 4.24
CA GLU A 27 -16.44 0.87 2.98
C GLU A 27 -17.33 -0.36 2.71
N ILE A 28 -16.82 -1.57 2.94
CA ILE A 28 -17.59 -2.82 2.78
C ILE A 28 -18.78 -2.85 3.73
N ARG A 29 -18.60 -2.47 5.00
CA ARG A 29 -19.70 -2.43 5.98
C ARG A 29 -20.77 -1.39 5.63
N GLN A 30 -20.37 -0.29 4.99
CA GLN A 30 -21.31 0.75 4.54
C GLN A 30 -22.08 0.30 3.30
N GLN A 31 -21.40 -0.31 2.33
CA GLN A 31 -22.01 -0.77 1.08
C GLN A 31 -22.87 -2.03 1.27
N PHE A 32 -22.50 -2.91 2.21
CA PHE A 32 -23.13 -4.21 2.41
C PHE A 32 -23.63 -4.37 3.86
N PRO A 33 -24.84 -3.88 4.18
CA PRO A 33 -25.39 -3.95 5.54
C PRO A 33 -25.48 -5.36 6.14
N TRP A 34 -25.62 -6.39 5.30
CA TRP A 34 -25.63 -7.79 5.74
C TRP A 34 -24.28 -8.22 6.34
N VAL A 35 -23.15 -7.63 5.92
CA VAL A 35 -21.82 -7.88 6.51
C VAL A 35 -21.80 -7.41 7.98
N LYS A 36 -22.49 -6.30 8.29
CA LYS A 36 -22.63 -5.83 9.67
C LYS A 36 -23.48 -6.77 10.52
N GLN A 37 -24.43 -7.50 9.92
CA GLN A 37 -25.20 -8.51 10.64
C GLN A 37 -24.35 -9.76 10.94
N LEU A 38 -23.50 -10.17 9.99
CA LEU A 38 -22.65 -11.35 10.15
C LEU A 38 -21.49 -11.13 11.12
N TYR A 39 -20.80 -9.98 11.01
CA TYR A 39 -19.60 -9.68 11.81
C TYR A 39 -19.89 -8.76 13.00
N GLY A 40 -21.04 -8.09 13.05
CA GLY A 40 -21.38 -7.17 14.14
C GLY A 40 -20.32 -6.09 14.34
N ARG A 41 -19.71 -6.09 15.54
CA ARG A 41 -18.57 -5.25 15.92
C ARG A 41 -17.21 -5.96 15.78
N SER A 42 -17.22 -7.25 15.44
CA SER A 42 -16.00 -8.03 15.22
C SER A 42 -15.24 -7.53 13.99
N GLU A 43 -13.99 -7.94 13.83
CA GLU A 43 -13.14 -7.52 12.74
C GLU A 43 -13.54 -8.16 11.41
N PHE A 44 -13.50 -7.37 10.33
CA PHE A 44 -13.75 -7.87 8.98
C PHE A 44 -12.51 -8.57 8.41
N TRP A 45 -11.33 -8.01 8.71
CA TRP A 45 -10.05 -8.60 8.35
C TRP A 45 -9.38 -9.16 9.60
N PRO A 46 -8.69 -10.31 9.53
CA PRO A 46 -7.90 -10.82 10.66
C PRO A 46 -6.74 -9.87 10.96
N ASP A 47 -6.23 -9.83 12.19
CA ASP A 47 -5.09 -8.97 12.61
C ASP A 47 -3.84 -9.12 11.72
N GLY A 48 -3.51 -10.36 11.36
CA GLY A 48 -2.31 -10.69 10.61
C GLY A 48 -2.30 -10.20 9.15
N PHE A 49 -1.10 -10.13 8.58
CA PHE A 49 -0.88 -10.06 7.14
C PHE A 49 0.47 -10.70 6.80
N PHE A 50 0.63 -11.08 5.54
CA PHE A 50 1.90 -11.58 5.00
C PHE A 50 2.36 -10.63 3.89
N SER A 51 3.66 -10.35 3.84
CA SER A 51 4.27 -9.55 2.78
C SER A 51 5.54 -10.21 2.29
N CYS A 52 5.72 -10.19 0.97
CA CYS A 52 6.96 -10.59 0.31
C CYS A 52 7.36 -9.45 -0.64
N THR A 53 8.64 -9.12 -0.69
CA THR A 53 9.17 -8.20 -1.68
C THR A 53 9.33 -8.92 -3.00
N VAL A 54 8.69 -8.41 -4.05
CA VAL A 54 9.00 -8.83 -5.42
C VAL A 54 10.28 -8.09 -5.83
N GLY A 55 11.31 -8.86 -6.20
CA GLY A 55 12.63 -8.30 -6.52
C GLY A 55 12.57 -7.37 -7.72
N ILE A 56 12.99 -6.12 -7.51
CA ILE A 56 13.17 -5.11 -8.54
C ILE A 56 14.62 -5.18 -9.03
N ASP A 57 14.83 -5.08 -10.34
CA ASP A 57 16.16 -5.02 -10.97
C ASP A 57 17.03 -3.89 -10.34
N GLU A 58 18.32 -4.15 -10.12
CA GLU A 58 19.30 -3.18 -9.62
C GLU A 58 19.27 -1.86 -10.43
N ALA A 59 19.03 -1.94 -11.74
CA ALA A 59 18.93 -0.78 -12.61
C ALA A 59 17.76 0.14 -12.22
N VAL A 60 16.62 -0.42 -11.81
CA VAL A 60 15.43 0.34 -11.40
C VAL A 60 15.65 0.95 -10.02
N ILE A 61 16.35 0.25 -9.12
CA ILE A 61 16.72 0.77 -7.80
C ILE A 61 17.65 1.99 -7.97
N LYS A 62 18.68 1.90 -8.81
CA LYS A 62 19.59 3.03 -9.09
C LYS A 62 18.84 4.25 -9.63
N ARG A 63 17.93 4.05 -10.60
CA ARG A 63 17.10 5.13 -11.14
C ARG A 63 16.21 5.77 -10.06
N TYR A 64 15.63 4.96 -9.17
CA TYR A 64 14.82 5.47 -8.06
C TYR A 64 15.65 6.35 -7.10
N VAL A 65 16.86 5.92 -6.73
CA VAL A 65 17.76 6.68 -5.85
C VAL A 65 18.17 8.01 -6.50
N GLU A 66 18.63 7.98 -7.76
CA GLU A 66 19.00 9.20 -8.50
C GLU A 66 17.82 10.17 -8.65
N PHE A 67 16.62 9.64 -8.86
CA PHE A 67 15.41 10.46 -8.94
C PHE A 67 15.08 11.09 -7.59
N GLN A 68 15.14 10.32 -6.49
CA GLN A 68 14.91 10.86 -5.15
C GLN A 68 15.88 11.99 -4.80
N GLU A 69 17.17 11.81 -5.08
CA GLU A 69 18.16 12.88 -4.84
C GLU A 69 17.83 14.18 -5.59
N LYS A 70 17.28 14.08 -6.80
CA LYS A 70 16.87 15.25 -7.59
C LYS A 70 15.59 15.89 -7.06
N VAL A 71 14.63 15.09 -6.58
CA VAL A 71 13.40 15.57 -5.94
C VAL A 71 13.70 16.27 -4.61
N ASP A 72 14.55 15.68 -3.78
CA ASP A 72 14.95 16.26 -2.48
C ASP A 72 15.73 17.57 -2.66
N LYS A 73 16.47 17.71 -3.77
CA LYS A 73 17.12 18.95 -4.18
C LYS A 73 16.16 19.96 -4.86
N GLY A 74 14.86 19.69 -4.89
CA GLY A 74 13.81 20.56 -5.42
C GLY A 74 13.76 20.70 -6.94
N ARG A 75 14.45 19.82 -7.69
CA ARG A 75 14.59 19.97 -9.17
C ARG A 75 13.50 19.28 -9.98
N LEU A 76 12.68 18.41 -9.37
CA LEU A 76 11.65 17.63 -10.06
C LEU A 76 10.36 17.56 -9.22
N LYS A 77 9.19 17.68 -9.88
CA LYS A 77 7.87 17.38 -9.30
C LYS A 77 7.50 15.92 -9.59
N LEU A 78 6.80 15.31 -8.64
CA LEU A 78 6.47 13.88 -8.62
C LEU A 78 5.61 13.48 -9.84
N GLN A 79 6.20 12.80 -10.82
CA GLN A 79 5.50 11.88 -11.72
C GLN A 79 6.24 10.55 -11.65
N LEU A 80 5.61 9.58 -11.00
CA LEU A 80 6.12 8.23 -10.87
C LEU A 80 5.33 7.33 -11.83
N ASP A 81 5.76 7.29 -13.08
CA ASP A 81 5.35 6.23 -14.02
C ASP A 81 6.32 5.06 -13.82
N PHE A 82 5.91 4.13 -12.96
CA PHE A 82 6.52 2.81 -12.89
C PHE A 82 5.92 1.97 -14.02
N GLY A 83 6.45 2.16 -15.23
CA GLY A 83 6.11 1.34 -16.40
C GLY A 83 6.50 -0.11 -16.14
N PHE A 84 5.50 -0.87 -15.69
CA PHE A 84 5.42 -2.32 -15.76
C PHE A 84 4.13 -2.65 -16.52
#